data_AF-A0A9J7M257-F1
#
_entry.id   AF-A0A9J7M257-F1
#
_cell.length_a   1.000
_cell.length_b   1.000
_cell.length_c   1.000
_cell.angle_alpha   90.00
_cell.angle_beta   90.00
_cell.angle_gamma   90.00
#
_symmetry.space_group_name_H-M   'P 1'
#
loop_
_entity.id
_entity.type
_entity.pdbx_description
1 polymer ?
#
loop_
_entity_poly.entity_id
_entity_poly.type
_entity_poly.pdbx_seq_one_letter_code
_entity_poly.pdbx_strand_id
1 'polypeptide(L)'
;MQIPILVVIFNRQDCCAKRLNPFNIHIGDSPQVTMNPRCGGDIQINVSQPAISVSCQGMKGRYVGVRLPGDSRVLTLCEVQVVPDYSKMWKKLGCWEDRFDRAIPSMEGTDHRLDGSYSSRFDPIMKCYIVAKDRGYKVFAVQHSGQCFSSATAADNYSKYGPSTGCAEGEGGTWSNDVYEIIDK
;
A
#
# COMPACT_ATOMS: atom_id res chain seq x y z
N MET A 1 -3.79 13.54 -5.55
CA MET A 1 -2.70 12.55 -5.57
C MET A 1 -3.28 11.24 -6.08
N GLN A 2 -2.67 10.58 -7.08
CA GLN A 2 -3.16 9.29 -7.58
C GLN A 2 -2.36 8.17 -6.92
N ILE A 3 -3.03 7.29 -6.19
CA ILE A 3 -2.38 6.10 -5.64
C ILE A 3 -2.14 5.13 -6.81
N PRO A 4 -0.89 4.68 -7.03
CA PRO A 4 -0.61 3.69 -8.05
C PRO A 4 -1.28 2.36 -7.70
N ILE A 5 -1.58 1.54 -8.70
CA ILE A 5 -2.19 0.22 -8.51
C ILE A 5 -1.06 -0.82 -8.46
N LEU A 6 -1.05 -1.67 -7.45
CA LEU A 6 -0.23 -2.89 -7.39
C LEU A 6 -1.10 -4.09 -7.76
N VAL A 7 -0.71 -4.81 -8.81
CA VAL A 7 -1.37 -6.06 -9.20
C VAL A 7 -0.49 -7.23 -8.78
N VAL A 8 -1.00 -8.08 -7.89
CA VAL A 8 -0.32 -9.31 -7.45
C VAL A 8 -0.96 -10.50 -8.14
N ILE A 9 -0.16 -11.23 -8.91
CA ILE A 9 -0.60 -12.41 -9.65
C ILE A 9 -0.04 -13.65 -8.95
N PHE A 10 -0.92 -14.53 -8.49
CA PHE A 10 -0.53 -15.83 -7.93
C PHE A 10 -0.67 -16.91 -9.01
N ASN A 11 0.45 -17.50 -9.40
CA ASN A 11 0.51 -18.50 -10.46
C ASN A 11 0.15 -19.89 -9.94
N ARG A 12 -0.35 -20.75 -10.82
CA ARG A 12 -0.60 -22.16 -10.56
C ARG A 12 0.69 -22.89 -10.15
N GLN A 13 0.63 -23.65 -9.04
CA GLN A 13 1.81 -24.28 -8.42
C GLN A 13 1.86 -25.82 -8.51
N ASP A 14 0.74 -26.52 -8.75
CA ASP A 14 0.66 -27.98 -8.79
C ASP A 14 1.26 -28.58 -10.06
N CYS A 15 1.14 -27.87 -11.20
CA CYS A 15 1.85 -28.17 -12.43
C CYS A 15 1.89 -26.94 -13.31
N CYS A 16 2.68 -27.01 -14.38
CA CYS A 16 2.42 -26.20 -15.56
C CYS A 16 2.61 -24.68 -15.39
N ALA A 17 3.26 -24.24 -14.31
CA ALA A 17 3.56 -22.84 -13.99
C ALA A 17 4.16 -22.04 -15.17
N LYS A 18 4.97 -22.69 -16.01
CA LYS A 18 5.54 -22.11 -17.23
C LYS A 18 4.51 -21.53 -18.22
N ARG A 19 3.24 -21.98 -18.20
CA ARG A 19 2.20 -21.55 -19.14
C ARG A 19 1.84 -20.07 -19.03
N LEU A 20 2.05 -19.48 -17.84
CA LEU A 20 1.76 -18.07 -17.61
C LEU A 20 2.70 -17.16 -18.43
N ASN A 21 3.94 -17.58 -18.68
CA ASN A 21 4.92 -16.72 -19.36
C ASN A 21 4.84 -16.79 -20.89
N PRO A 22 4.99 -15.65 -21.59
CA PRO A 22 4.82 -14.27 -21.09
C PRO A 22 3.34 -13.91 -20.91
N PHE A 23 3.03 -12.87 -20.14
CA PHE A 23 1.68 -12.30 -20.02
C PHE A 23 1.71 -10.77 -19.98
N ASN A 24 0.57 -10.12 -20.20
CA ASN A 24 0.38 -8.69 -20.04
C ASN A 24 -0.73 -8.40 -19.05
N ILE A 25 -0.63 -7.26 -18.37
CA ILE A 25 -1.70 -6.68 -17.55
C ILE A 25 -2.25 -5.46 -18.28
N HIS A 26 -3.56 -5.27 -18.27
CA HIS A 26 -4.25 -4.12 -18.85
C HIS A 26 -5.14 -3.48 -17.80
N ILE A 27 -5.18 -2.14 -17.76
CA ILE A 27 -6.03 -1.40 -16.82
C ILE A 27 -6.73 -0.27 -17.57
N GLY A 28 -8.06 -0.19 -17.47
CA GLY A 28 -8.85 0.88 -18.08
C GLY A 28 -10.35 0.70 -17.82
N ASP A 29 -11.17 1.48 -18.51
CA ASP A 29 -12.63 1.51 -18.30
C ASP A 29 -13.43 0.68 -19.29
N SER A 30 -12.76 0.04 -20.26
CA SER A 30 -13.43 -0.87 -21.19
C SER A 30 -13.56 -2.28 -20.59
N PRO A 31 -14.73 -2.94 -20.71
CA PRO A 31 -14.85 -4.37 -20.38
C PRO A 31 -14.06 -5.25 -21.35
N GLN A 32 -13.69 -4.74 -22.53
CA GLN A 32 -12.83 -5.44 -23.48
C GLN A 32 -11.37 -5.22 -23.11
N VAL A 33 -10.72 -6.23 -22.52
CA VAL A 33 -9.34 -6.17 -21.98
C VAL A 33 -8.34 -5.58 -22.98
N THR A 34 -8.43 -5.97 -24.25
CA THR A 34 -7.50 -5.54 -25.32
C THR A 34 -7.65 -4.08 -25.73
N MET A 35 -8.77 -3.43 -25.39
CA MET A 35 -8.97 -1.99 -25.63
C MET A 35 -8.35 -1.12 -24.54
N ASN A 36 -7.99 -1.70 -23.39
CA ASN A 36 -7.36 -0.97 -22.30
C ASN A 36 -5.84 -0.89 -22.51
N PRO A 37 -5.18 0.20 -22.06
CA PRO A 37 -3.72 0.31 -22.12
C PRO A 37 -3.03 -0.77 -21.27
N ARG A 38 -1.81 -1.15 -21.68
CA ARG A 38 -1.00 -2.13 -20.94
C ARG A 38 -0.31 -1.47 -19.75
N CYS A 39 -0.32 -2.17 -18.62
CA CYS A 39 0.56 -1.91 -17.49
C CYS A 39 1.95 -2.46 -17.81
N GLY A 40 2.82 -1.61 -18.33
CA GLY A 40 4.15 -2.00 -18.79
C GLY A 40 4.11 -2.81 -20.09
N GLY A 41 4.96 -3.83 -20.18
CA GLY A 41 5.13 -4.68 -21.36
C GLY A 41 4.79 -6.15 -21.12
N ASP A 42 5.53 -7.03 -21.80
CA ASP A 42 5.47 -8.47 -21.55
C ASP A 42 6.15 -8.79 -20.22
N ILE A 43 5.38 -9.37 -19.31
CA ILE A 43 5.79 -9.72 -17.95
C ILE A 43 6.10 -11.22 -17.92
N GLN A 44 7.13 -11.57 -17.17
CA GLN A 44 7.50 -12.96 -16.89
C GLN A 44 7.70 -13.13 -15.39
N ILE A 45 7.11 -14.19 -14.83
CA ILE A 45 7.39 -14.64 -13.47
C ILE A 45 8.48 -15.71 -13.50
N ASN A 46 9.43 -15.67 -12.57
CA ASN A 46 10.29 -16.82 -12.37
C ASN A 46 9.41 -18.00 -11.92
N VAL A 47 9.40 -19.12 -12.64
CA VAL A 47 8.50 -20.25 -12.38
C VAL A 47 8.68 -20.89 -11.00
N SER A 48 9.80 -20.63 -10.32
CA SER A 48 10.04 -21.03 -8.92
C SER A 48 9.36 -20.11 -7.90
N GLN A 49 8.86 -18.94 -8.31
CA GLN A 49 8.13 -18.01 -7.46
C GLN A 49 6.62 -18.28 -7.56
N PRO A 50 5.90 -18.30 -6.42
CA PRO A 50 4.46 -18.53 -6.42
C PRO A 50 3.65 -17.34 -6.93
N ALA A 51 4.20 -16.13 -6.80
CA ALA A 51 3.54 -14.90 -7.18
C ALA A 51 4.52 -13.84 -7.70
N ILE A 52 3.99 -12.87 -8.44
CA ILE A 52 4.70 -11.66 -8.89
C ILE A 52 3.84 -10.44 -8.57
N SER A 53 4.49 -9.37 -8.11
CA SER A 53 3.84 -8.07 -7.86
C SER A 53 4.26 -7.08 -8.94
N VAL A 54 3.29 -6.43 -9.57
CA VAL A 54 3.49 -5.52 -10.69
C VAL A 54 2.89 -4.16 -10.35
N SER A 55 3.74 -3.13 -10.26
CA SER A 55 3.31 -1.75 -10.03
C SER A 55 2.88 -1.09 -11.35
N CYS A 56 1.61 -0.72 -11.44
CA CYS A 56 0.97 -0.13 -12.61
C CYS A 56 0.82 1.39 -12.44
N GLN A 57 1.97 2.06 -12.32
CA GLN A 57 2.07 3.46 -11.93
C GLN A 57 1.11 4.40 -12.67
N GLY A 58 0.36 5.20 -11.93
CA GLY A 58 -0.52 6.24 -12.46
C GLY A 58 -1.72 5.75 -13.28
N MET A 59 -1.84 4.43 -13.51
CA MET A 59 -2.97 3.86 -14.23
C MET A 59 -4.23 3.93 -13.38
N LYS A 60 -5.36 4.16 -14.05
CA LYS A 60 -6.69 4.10 -13.47
C LYS A 60 -7.61 3.33 -14.41
N GLY A 61 -8.60 2.66 -13.84
CA GLY A 61 -9.62 2.01 -14.63
C GLY A 61 -10.54 1.17 -13.76
N ARG A 62 -11.74 0.94 -14.26
CA ARG A 62 -12.73 0.03 -13.68
C ARG A 62 -12.36 -1.45 -13.83
N TYR A 63 -11.58 -1.80 -14.85
CA TYR A 63 -11.24 -3.18 -15.21
C TYR A 63 -9.73 -3.41 -15.17
N VAL A 64 -9.32 -4.50 -14.52
CA VAL A 64 -7.97 -5.07 -14.58
C VAL A 64 -8.05 -6.40 -15.33
N GLY A 65 -7.32 -6.52 -16.42
CA GLY A 65 -7.30 -7.73 -17.25
C GLY A 65 -5.90 -8.33 -17.37
N VAL A 66 -5.81 -9.65 -17.20
CA VAL A 66 -4.59 -10.43 -17.44
C VAL A 66 -4.74 -11.16 -18.76
N ARG A 67 -3.76 -10.99 -19.67
CA ARG A 67 -3.82 -11.57 -21.02
C ARG A 67 -2.55 -12.35 -21.33
N LEU A 68 -2.71 -13.51 -21.96
CA LEU A 68 -1.62 -14.24 -22.60
C LEU A 68 -1.52 -13.82 -24.08
N PRO A 69 -0.41 -13.22 -24.54
CA PRO A 69 -0.19 -13.01 -25.97
C PRO A 69 0.09 -14.34 -26.69
N GLY A 70 -0.37 -14.46 -27.92
CA GLY A 70 -0.25 -15.67 -28.74
C GLY A 70 -1.51 -16.53 -28.78
N ASP A 71 -1.63 -17.35 -29.82
CA ASP A 71 -2.83 -18.15 -30.08
C ASP A 71 -2.83 -19.46 -29.27
N SER A 72 -4.03 -19.99 -28.99
CA SER A 72 -4.24 -21.30 -28.35
C SER A 72 -3.54 -21.49 -27.00
N ARG A 73 -3.35 -20.40 -26.24
CA ARG A 73 -2.80 -20.44 -24.88
C ARG A 73 -3.90 -20.52 -23.83
N VAL A 74 -3.62 -21.25 -22.75
CA VAL A 74 -4.52 -21.41 -21.61
C VAL A 74 -4.00 -20.60 -20.42
N LEU A 75 -4.77 -19.60 -19.99
CA LEU A 75 -4.51 -18.84 -18.77
C LEU A 75 -5.06 -19.61 -17.56
N THR A 76 -4.24 -19.74 -16.52
CA THR A 76 -4.67 -20.29 -15.23
C THR A 76 -3.96 -19.50 -14.14
N LEU A 77 -4.73 -18.90 -13.24
CA LEU A 77 -4.26 -18.12 -12.11
C LEU A 77 -4.90 -18.70 -10.85
N CYS A 78 -4.17 -18.72 -9.75
CA CYS A 78 -4.73 -19.09 -8.45
C CYS A 78 -5.50 -17.91 -7.86
N GLU A 79 -4.93 -16.71 -7.93
CA GLU A 79 -5.49 -15.50 -7.33
C GLU A 79 -4.97 -14.27 -8.09
N VAL A 80 -5.78 -13.22 -8.16
CA VAL A 80 -5.37 -11.89 -8.63
C VAL A 80 -5.79 -10.86 -7.60
N GLN A 81 -4.82 -10.20 -6.98
CA GLN A 81 -5.08 -9.12 -6.04
C GLN A 81 -4.80 -7.78 -6.70
N VAL A 82 -5.72 -6.84 -6.54
CA VAL A 82 -5.58 -5.46 -7.00
C VAL A 82 -5.62 -4.59 -5.75
N VAL A 83 -4.47 -4.06 -5.38
CA VAL A 83 -4.31 -3.28 -4.14
C VAL A 83 -3.64 -1.94 -4.43
N PRO A 84 -3.81 -0.93 -3.57
CA PRO A 84 -3.04 0.30 -3.69
C PRO A 84 -1.53 0.06 -3.48
N ASP A 85 -0.69 0.70 -4.29
CA ASP A 85 0.77 0.65 -4.18
C ASP A 85 1.29 1.80 -3.31
N TYR A 86 1.49 1.52 -2.03
CA TYR A 86 2.06 2.46 -1.08
C TYR A 86 3.60 2.39 -1.00
N SER A 87 4.24 1.46 -1.72
CA SER A 87 5.67 1.14 -1.56
C SER A 87 6.63 2.28 -1.87
N LYS A 88 6.15 3.31 -2.56
CA LYS A 88 6.92 4.51 -2.90
C LYS A 88 6.56 5.74 -2.07
N MET A 89 5.49 5.69 -1.27
CA MET A 89 5.00 6.87 -0.53
C MET A 89 5.68 7.01 0.83
N TRP A 90 5.82 5.89 1.54
CA TRP A 90 6.46 5.86 2.85
C TRP A 90 7.25 4.58 3.08
N LYS A 91 8.17 4.66 4.03
CA LYS A 91 8.92 3.53 4.56
C LYS A 91 8.49 3.31 6.00
N LYS A 92 8.09 2.08 6.34
CA LYS A 92 7.86 1.71 7.75
C LYS A 92 9.20 1.75 8.48
N LEU A 93 9.29 2.59 9.51
CA LEU A 93 10.46 2.64 10.37
C LEU A 93 10.41 1.50 11.39
N GLY A 94 9.22 1.12 11.90
CA GLY A 94 9.07 0.16 13.00
C GLY A 94 7.89 0.45 13.94
N CYS A 95 7.96 -0.10 15.16
CA CYS A 95 6.97 0.05 16.22
C CYS A 95 7.61 0.67 17.48
N TRP A 96 6.98 1.71 18.04
CA TRP A 96 7.50 2.45 19.19
C TRP A 96 6.48 2.63 20.29
N GLU A 97 6.95 2.62 21.53
CA GLU A 97 6.10 2.85 22.68
C GLU A 97 5.64 4.31 22.73
N ASP A 98 4.42 4.53 23.23
CA ASP A 98 3.86 5.84 23.49
C ASP A 98 3.33 5.92 24.93
N ARG A 99 3.14 7.13 25.44
CA ARG A 99 2.69 7.35 26.82
C ARG A 99 1.77 8.55 26.91
N PHE A 100 1.24 8.81 28.10
CA PHE A 100 0.37 9.96 28.37
C PHE A 100 1.01 11.28 27.92
N ASP A 101 2.29 11.49 28.26
CA ASP A 101 3.12 12.47 27.58
C ASP A 101 3.49 11.89 26.20
N ARG A 102 2.91 12.44 25.13
CA ARG A 102 2.97 11.82 23.80
C ARG A 102 4.36 11.98 23.18
N ALA A 103 4.85 10.95 22.51
CA ALA A 103 6.08 11.05 21.70
C ALA A 103 5.86 11.95 20.48
N ILE A 104 4.72 11.77 19.81
CA ILE A 104 4.27 12.56 18.66
C ILE A 104 2.86 13.04 18.99
N PRO A 105 2.50 14.33 18.81
CA PRO A 105 1.15 14.79 19.07
C PRO A 105 0.14 14.25 18.04
N SER A 106 -1.10 14.09 18.47
CA SER A 106 -2.20 13.65 17.60
C SER A 106 -2.58 14.76 16.60
N MET A 107 -2.95 14.35 15.39
CA MET A 107 -3.51 15.24 14.36
C MET A 107 -5.02 15.08 14.17
N GLU A 108 -5.69 14.26 14.99
CA GLU A 108 -7.14 14.05 14.89
C GLU A 108 -7.93 15.37 15.00
N GLY A 109 -8.95 15.54 14.16
CA GLY A 109 -9.78 16.75 14.12
C GLY A 109 -9.08 18.02 13.62
N THR A 110 -7.83 17.93 13.14
CA THR A 110 -7.10 19.09 12.61
C THR A 110 -7.23 19.25 11.08
N ASP A 111 -7.86 18.29 10.41
CA ASP A 111 -8.12 18.27 8.97
C ASP A 111 -9.36 17.39 8.71
N HIS A 112 -10.23 17.81 7.79
CA HIS A 112 -11.47 17.09 7.46
C HIS A 112 -11.27 15.61 7.11
N ARG A 113 -10.08 15.22 6.62
CA ARG A 113 -9.74 13.82 6.32
C ARG A 113 -9.54 12.96 7.58
N LEU A 114 -9.32 13.59 8.73
CA LEU A 114 -9.14 12.99 10.05
C LEU A 114 -10.33 13.27 10.98
N ASP A 115 -11.48 13.66 10.43
CA ASP A 115 -12.71 13.77 11.21
C ASP A 115 -13.31 12.39 11.49
N GLY A 116 -14.25 12.35 12.45
CA GLY A 116 -14.97 11.14 12.85
C GLY A 116 -14.14 10.17 13.70
N SER A 117 -14.66 8.96 13.89
CA SER A 117 -13.98 7.93 14.69
C SER A 117 -12.85 7.28 13.90
N TYR A 118 -11.63 7.43 14.38
CA TYR A 118 -10.43 6.85 13.76
C TYR A 118 -10.50 5.31 13.66
N SER A 119 -11.13 4.63 14.61
CA SER A 119 -11.25 3.16 14.64
C SER A 119 -12.12 2.57 13.53
N SER A 120 -12.92 3.41 12.87
CA SER A 120 -13.80 3.02 11.74
C SER A 120 -13.36 3.67 10.43
N ARG A 121 -12.24 4.40 10.45
CA ARG A 121 -11.77 5.18 9.31
C ARG A 121 -11.27 4.25 8.23
N PHE A 122 -11.89 4.31 7.06
CA PHE A 122 -11.34 3.66 5.87
C PHE A 122 -9.96 4.26 5.51
N ASP A 123 -8.98 3.39 5.27
CA ASP A 123 -7.58 3.67 4.96
C ASP A 123 -6.91 4.67 5.94
N PRO A 124 -6.80 4.34 7.23
CA PRO A 124 -6.31 5.28 8.23
C PRO A 124 -4.84 5.67 8.00
N ILE A 125 -4.01 4.72 7.58
CA ILE A 125 -2.60 4.95 7.26
C ILE A 125 -2.46 5.98 6.13
N MET A 126 -3.18 5.79 5.02
CA MET A 126 -3.12 6.67 3.85
C MET A 126 -3.62 8.08 4.19
N LYS A 127 -4.72 8.19 4.93
CA LYS A 127 -5.26 9.49 5.33
C LYS A 127 -4.31 10.22 6.26
N CYS A 128 -3.69 9.52 7.21
CA CYS A 128 -2.69 10.10 8.09
C CYS A 128 -1.46 10.59 7.30
N TYR A 129 -0.97 9.75 6.39
CA TYR A 129 0.12 10.07 5.47
C TYR A 129 -0.16 11.35 4.66
N ILE A 130 -1.32 11.44 3.99
CA ILE A 130 -1.65 12.60 3.14
C ILE A 130 -1.66 13.88 3.97
N VAL A 131 -2.26 13.85 5.16
CA VAL A 131 -2.37 15.05 6.01
C VAL A 131 -1.01 15.46 6.56
N ALA A 132 -0.17 14.50 6.97
CA ALA A 132 1.20 14.77 7.39
C ALA A 132 2.04 15.37 6.25
N LYS A 133 1.91 14.80 5.04
CA LYS A 133 2.61 15.26 3.85
C LYS A 133 2.19 16.66 3.43
N ASP A 134 0.88 16.95 3.40
CA ASP A 134 0.37 18.29 3.05
C ASP A 134 0.87 19.37 4.01
N ARG A 135 1.22 18.99 5.25
CA ARG A 135 1.84 19.87 6.25
C ARG A 135 3.36 19.95 6.15
N GLY A 136 3.97 19.23 5.21
CA GLY A 136 5.42 19.18 5.01
C GLY A 136 6.16 18.40 6.11
N TYR A 137 5.46 17.51 6.83
CA TYR A 137 6.10 16.69 7.86
C TYR A 137 6.85 15.51 7.25
N LYS A 138 7.91 15.06 7.93
CA LYS A 138 8.78 13.97 7.45
C LYS A 138 8.36 12.59 7.94
N VAL A 139 7.68 12.54 9.07
CA VAL A 139 7.32 11.30 9.77
C VAL A 139 5.87 11.39 10.23
N PHE A 140 5.11 10.33 10.03
CA PHE A 140 3.79 10.16 10.62
C PHE A 140 3.72 8.82 11.35
N ALA A 141 2.76 8.70 12.25
CA ALA A 141 2.52 7.48 12.99
C ALA A 141 1.02 7.20 13.12
N VAL A 142 0.71 5.90 13.24
CA VAL A 142 -0.64 5.41 13.48
C VAL A 142 -0.66 4.62 14.78
N GLN A 143 -1.66 4.87 15.63
CA GLN A 143 -1.88 4.18 16.90
C GLN A 143 -3.30 3.63 16.96
N HIS A 144 -3.52 2.61 17.81
CA HIS A 144 -4.85 2.17 18.24
C HIS A 144 -5.84 1.96 17.07
N SER A 145 -5.38 1.25 16.03
CA SER A 145 -6.20 0.91 14.85
C SER A 145 -6.70 2.14 14.08
N GLY A 146 -5.85 3.16 13.92
CA GLY A 146 -6.07 4.20 12.92
C GLY A 146 -5.95 5.66 13.37
N GLN A 147 -5.66 5.92 14.65
CA GLN A 147 -5.45 7.27 15.16
C GLN A 147 -4.15 7.87 14.59
N CYS A 148 -4.21 9.09 14.08
CA CYS A 148 -3.14 9.74 13.36
C CYS A 148 -2.30 10.68 14.23
N PHE A 149 -0.98 10.60 14.05
CA PHE A 149 0.01 11.39 14.76
C PHE A 149 1.09 11.88 13.80
N SER A 150 1.45 13.16 13.91
CA SER A 150 2.60 13.74 13.21
C SER A 150 2.85 15.15 13.73
N SER A 151 4.01 15.70 13.42
CA SER A 151 4.39 17.09 13.69
C SER A 151 5.68 17.42 12.94
N ALA A 152 6.08 18.70 12.97
CA ALA A 152 7.37 19.14 12.43
C ALA A 152 8.57 18.44 13.10
N THR A 153 8.46 18.04 14.36
CA THR A 153 9.51 17.37 15.15
C THR A 153 9.27 15.87 15.32
N ALA A 154 8.29 15.29 14.61
CA ALA A 154 7.97 13.87 14.73
C ALA A 154 9.18 12.98 14.41
N ALA A 155 10.01 13.39 13.45
CA ALA A 155 11.23 12.67 13.08
C ALA A 155 12.28 12.61 14.19
N ASP A 156 12.27 13.58 15.12
CA ASP A 156 13.22 13.63 16.23
C ASP A 156 12.68 12.90 17.48
N ASN A 157 11.35 12.80 17.61
CA ASN A 157 10.70 12.37 18.85
C ASN A 157 10.02 11.00 18.79
N TYR A 158 9.80 10.43 17.61
CA TYR A 158 9.01 9.19 17.48
C TYR A 158 9.52 8.02 18.32
N SER A 159 10.82 7.99 18.63
CA SER A 159 11.49 6.94 19.37
C SER A 159 11.70 7.26 20.86
N LYS A 160 11.12 8.36 21.37
CA LYS A 160 11.29 8.88 22.74
C LYS A 160 11.21 7.81 23.84
N TYR A 161 10.32 6.83 23.72
CA TYR A 161 10.09 5.80 24.73
C TYR A 161 10.67 4.42 24.39
N GLY A 162 11.40 4.32 23.28
CA GLY A 162 12.00 3.07 22.81
C GLY A 162 11.05 2.19 21.99
N PRO A 163 11.56 1.03 21.52
CA PRO A 163 10.81 0.12 20.66
C PRO A 163 9.67 -0.57 21.42
N SER A 164 8.61 -0.92 20.70
CA SER A 164 7.49 -1.70 21.23
C SER A 164 7.20 -2.91 20.34
N THR A 165 6.47 -3.89 20.89
CA THR A 165 5.96 -5.07 20.17
C THR A 165 4.43 -5.05 20.07
N GLY A 166 3.78 -4.00 20.56
CA GLY A 166 2.31 -3.89 20.62
C GLY A 166 1.63 -3.49 19.32
N CYS A 167 2.38 -3.19 18.25
CA CYS A 167 1.81 -2.79 16.97
C CYS A 167 1.29 -3.98 16.17
N ALA A 168 0.17 -3.79 15.47
CA ALA A 168 -0.42 -4.78 14.56
C ALA A 168 -0.84 -4.12 13.25
N GLU A 169 -0.65 -4.85 12.14
CA GLU A 169 -1.14 -4.49 10.79
C GLU A 169 -0.73 -3.09 10.25
N GLY A 170 0.21 -2.40 10.90
CA GLY A 170 0.59 -1.04 10.50
C GLY A 170 -0.30 0.07 11.07
N GLU A 171 -1.24 -0.27 11.94
CA GLU A 171 -2.14 0.71 12.54
C GLU A 171 -1.82 0.99 14.01
N GLY A 172 -0.63 0.57 14.45
CA GLY A 172 -0.16 0.65 15.81
C GLY A 172 -0.92 -0.30 16.74
N GLY A 173 -0.98 0.07 18.01
CA GLY A 173 -1.66 -0.66 19.07
C GLY A 173 -1.94 0.24 20.26
N THR A 174 -2.44 -0.32 21.35
CA THR A 174 -2.67 0.41 22.59
C THR A 174 -1.33 0.92 23.12
N TRP A 175 -1.13 2.25 23.13
CA TRP A 175 0.14 2.89 23.49
C TRP A 175 1.34 2.45 22.64
N SER A 176 1.09 2.04 21.39
CA SER A 176 2.16 1.64 20.46
C SER A 176 1.93 2.27 19.08
N ASN A 177 2.93 3.00 18.60
CA ASN A 177 2.92 3.72 17.33
C ASN A 177 3.61 2.89 16.26
N ASP A 178 2.89 2.54 15.19
CA ASP A 178 3.54 2.19 13.92
C ASP A 178 3.99 3.50 13.27
N VAL A 179 5.30 3.68 13.08
CA VAL A 179 5.87 4.95 12.57
C VAL A 179 6.43 4.75 11.17
N TYR A 180 6.23 5.77 10.35
CA TYR A 180 6.50 5.80 8.92
C TYR A 180 7.26 7.06 8.53
N GLU A 181 8.31 6.90 7.73
CA GLU A 181 9.03 7.98 7.05
C GLU A 181 8.39 8.26 5.70
N ILE A 182 8.08 9.52 5.41
CA ILE A 182 7.59 9.97 4.11
C ILE A 182 8.78 10.07 3.16
N ILE A 183 8.75 9.29 2.07
CA ILE A 183 9.89 9.15 1.14
C ILE A 183 9.59 9.66 -0.26
N ASP A 184 8.31 9.90 -0.60
CA ASP A 184 7.99 10.45 -1.90
C ASP A 184 8.25 11.97 -1.95
N LYS A 185 8.87 12.40 -3.04
CA LYS A 185 9.26 13.79 -3.30
C LYS A 185 8.28 14.44 -4.25
#